data_AF-A0A1F5DJ07-F1
#
_entry.id   AF-A0A1F5DJ07-F1
#
_cell.length_a   1.000
_cell.length_b   1.000
_cell.length_c   1.000
_cell.angle_alpha   90.00
_cell.angle_beta   90.00
_cell.angle_gamma   90.00
#
_symmetry.space_group_name_H-M   'P 1'
#
loop_
_entity.id
_entity.type
_entity.pdbx_description
1 polymer ?
#
loop_
_entity_poly.entity_id
_entity_poly.type
_entity_poly.pdbx_seq_one_letter_code
_entity_poly.pdbx_strand_id
1 'polypeptide(L)'
;MSEKYSYVRYAWWEDVDIEALARELEERFTLRRLDTPGVTRYEISIYQNTRQEILVKADTLKAYISRFRATMFQREPAPFTGRDLELRARLMEVYPRNRPSPAPWMISHETPFDVAEKEGA
;
A
#
# COMPACT_ATOMS: atom_id res chain seq x y z
N MET A 1 5.20 10.02 -21.72
CA MET A 1 6.08 9.49 -20.64
C MET A 1 5.17 8.90 -19.59
N SER A 2 5.37 7.65 -19.16
CA SER A 2 4.54 7.06 -18.11
C SER A 2 4.65 7.91 -16.84
N GLU A 3 3.52 8.32 -16.30
CA GLU A 3 3.47 9.05 -15.03
C GLU A 3 3.93 8.11 -13.90
N LYS A 4 4.51 8.68 -12.84
CA LYS A 4 4.94 7.91 -11.68
C LYS A 4 3.70 7.47 -10.90
N TYR A 5 3.42 6.17 -10.90
CA TYR A 5 2.27 5.63 -10.19
C TYR A 5 2.33 5.96 -8.69
N SER A 6 1.24 6.49 -8.16
CA SER A 6 1.05 6.73 -6.73
C SER A 6 -0.43 6.66 -6.39
N TYR A 7 -0.83 5.71 -5.56
CA TYR A 7 -2.22 5.55 -5.15
C TYR A 7 -2.37 5.20 -3.67
N VAL A 8 -3.30 5.88 -3.00
CA VAL A 8 -3.48 5.78 -1.55
C VAL A 8 -4.84 5.22 -1.23
N ARG A 9 -4.85 4.22 -0.34
CA ARG A 9 -6.04 3.48 0.07
C ARG A 9 -6.11 3.39 1.58
N TYR A 10 -7.33 3.31 2.10
CA TYR A 10 -7.64 3.31 3.52
C TYR A 10 -8.58 2.16 3.90
N ALA A 11 -8.43 1.64 5.11
CA ALA A 11 -9.33 0.63 5.67
C ALA A 11 -10.57 1.29 6.28
N TRP A 12 -10.36 2.37 7.05
CA TRP A 12 -11.29 3.01 7.99
C TRP A 12 -11.87 2.06 9.04
N TRP A 13 -11.95 2.50 10.30
CA TRP A 13 -12.64 1.84 11.43
C TRP A 13 -12.19 0.41 11.77
N GLU A 14 -11.61 -0.31 10.81
CA GLU A 14 -10.99 -1.61 10.91
C GLU A 14 -9.50 -1.41 11.12
N ASP A 15 -9.00 -2.00 12.21
CA ASP A 15 -7.58 -2.17 12.43
C ASP A 15 -7.10 -3.36 11.60
N VAL A 16 -6.27 -3.11 10.59
CA VAL A 16 -5.61 -4.18 9.86
C VAL A 16 -4.52 -4.79 10.73
N ASP A 17 -4.57 -6.10 10.96
CA ASP A 17 -3.49 -6.85 11.61
C ASP A 17 -2.29 -6.91 10.66
N ILE A 18 -1.31 -6.05 10.91
CA ILE A 18 -0.13 -5.89 10.07
C ILE A 18 0.77 -7.12 10.10
N GLU A 19 0.84 -7.85 11.22
CA GLU A 19 1.67 -9.04 11.29
C GLU A 19 1.02 -10.21 10.56
N ALA A 20 -0.31 -10.35 10.65
CA ALA A 20 -1.04 -11.33 9.85
C ALA A 20 -0.90 -11.04 8.34
N LEU A 21 -1.12 -9.77 7.94
CA LEU A 21 -0.97 -9.36 6.55
C LEU A 21 0.49 -9.50 6.06
N ALA A 22 1.47 -9.20 6.91
CA ALA A 22 2.88 -9.37 6.57
C ALA A 22 3.21 -10.83 6.27
N ARG A 23 2.76 -11.77 7.10
CA ARG A 23 2.97 -13.21 6.89
C ARG A 23 2.35 -13.68 5.57
N GLU A 24 1.14 -13.23 5.28
CA GLU A 24 0.46 -13.55 4.02
C GLU A 24 1.24 -13.01 2.81
N LEU A 25 1.69 -11.75 2.87
CA LEU A 25 2.40 -11.10 1.76
C LEU A 25 3.85 -11.60 1.60
N GLU A 26 4.50 -12.07 2.67
CA GLU A 26 5.85 -12.65 2.63
C GLU A 26 5.94 -13.91 1.76
N GLU A 27 4.84 -14.65 1.59
CA GLU A 27 4.83 -15.86 0.73
C GLU A 27 5.07 -15.56 -0.75
N ARG A 28 4.63 -14.37 -1.22
CA ARG A 28 4.62 -14.01 -2.64
C ARG A 28 5.39 -12.75 -2.97
N PHE A 29 5.68 -11.90 -2.00
CA PHE A 29 6.29 -10.58 -2.18
C PHE A 29 7.50 -10.39 -1.28
N THR A 30 8.38 -9.46 -1.66
CA THR A 30 9.51 -9.10 -0.81
C THR A 30 9.04 -8.09 0.24
N LEU A 31 9.05 -8.50 1.51
CA LEU A 31 8.65 -7.66 2.63
C LEU A 31 9.88 -7.16 3.41
N ARG A 32 9.82 -5.89 3.82
CA ARG A 32 10.75 -5.27 4.77
C ARG A 32 9.96 -4.60 5.88
N ARG A 33 10.16 -5.04 7.12
CA ARG A 33 9.66 -4.33 8.30
C ARG A 33 10.45 -3.02 8.48
N LEU A 34 9.75 -1.94 8.78
CA LEU A 34 10.35 -0.64 9.04
C LEU A 34 10.56 -0.52 10.55
N ASP A 35 11.80 -0.31 10.98
CA ASP A 35 12.13 0.02 12.37
C ASP A 35 11.58 1.41 12.69
N THR A 36 10.31 1.45 13.08
CA THR A 36 9.69 2.62 13.67
C THR A 36 9.84 2.54 15.19
N PRO A 37 10.21 3.63 15.86
CA PRO A 37 10.28 3.63 17.31
C PRO A 37 8.92 3.22 17.88
N GLY A 38 8.88 2.37 18.91
CA GLY A 38 7.63 2.00 19.57
C GLY A 38 6.90 3.23 20.13
N VAL A 39 5.60 3.06 20.42
CA VAL A 39 4.79 4.11 21.07
C VAL A 39 5.46 4.49 22.38
N THR A 40 5.98 5.72 22.45
CA THR A 40 6.67 6.22 23.63
C THR A 40 5.68 7.04 24.46
N ARG A 41 5.72 6.91 25.80
CA ARG A 41 4.85 7.68 26.72
C ARG A 41 4.96 9.21 26.58
N TYR A 42 5.99 9.69 25.88
CA TYR A 42 6.28 11.09 25.62
C TYR A 42 5.74 11.59 24.28
N GLU A 43 5.15 10.72 23.48
CA GLU A 43 4.61 11.07 22.17
C GLU A 43 3.11 11.33 22.26
N ILE A 44 2.72 12.58 22.09
CA ILE A 44 1.31 13.01 22.01
C ILE A 44 0.96 13.18 20.53
N SER A 45 0.90 12.07 19.78
CA SER A 45 0.49 12.09 18.37
C SER A 45 -0.79 11.28 18.19
N ILE A 46 -1.84 11.94 17.73
CA ILE A 46 -3.12 11.29 17.37
C ILE A 46 -3.01 10.39 16.12
N TYR A 47 -1.85 10.38 15.46
CA TYR A 47 -1.58 9.66 14.21
C TYR A 47 -0.59 8.49 14.38
N GLN A 48 -0.31 8.04 15.60
CA GLN A 48 0.63 6.93 15.86
C GLN A 48 0.31 5.67 15.04
N ASN A 49 -0.97 5.35 14.88
CA ASN A 49 -1.45 4.20 14.11
C ASN A 49 -1.37 4.38 12.58
N THR A 50 -0.93 5.54 12.09
CA THR A 50 -0.71 5.79 10.65
C THR A 50 0.74 5.57 10.24
N ARG A 51 1.63 5.23 11.20
CA ARG A 51 3.03 4.93 10.95
C ARG A 51 3.15 3.78 9.96
N GLN A 52 4.06 3.93 9.02
CA GLN A 52 4.35 2.87 8.05
C GLN A 52 5.11 1.78 8.79
N GLU A 53 4.54 0.58 8.81
CA GLU A 53 5.06 -0.55 9.60
C GLU A 53 5.80 -1.53 8.70
N ILE A 54 5.31 -1.74 7.48
CA ILE A 54 5.93 -2.63 6.49
C ILE A 54 6.03 -1.95 5.13
N LEU A 55 7.12 -2.25 4.43
CA LEU A 55 7.32 -1.97 3.02
C LEU A 55 7.25 -3.29 2.26
N VAL A 56 6.27 -3.40 1.36
CA VAL A 56 6.11 -4.56 0.48
C VAL A 56 6.54 -4.17 -0.93
N LYS A 57 7.30 -5.04 -1.58
CA LYS A 57 7.80 -4.85 -2.92
C LYS A 57 7.43 -6.05 -3.79
N ALA A 58 6.76 -5.78 -4.91
CA ALA A 58 6.58 -6.71 -6.01
C ALA A 58 7.74 -6.54 -7.02
N ASP A 59 7.47 -6.32 -8.30
CA ASP A 59 8.52 -6.16 -9.31
C ASP A 59 8.79 -4.68 -9.54
N THR A 60 7.76 -3.95 -9.95
CA THR A 60 7.81 -2.50 -10.16
C THR A 60 7.09 -1.75 -9.04
N LEU A 61 6.03 -2.35 -8.49
CA LEU A 61 5.17 -1.74 -7.49
C LEU A 61 5.74 -1.92 -6.08
N LYS A 62 5.67 -0.85 -5.29
CA LYS A 62 5.98 -0.85 -3.86
C LYS A 62 4.78 -0.35 -3.09
N ALA A 63 4.62 -0.83 -1.87
CA ALA A 63 3.56 -0.40 -0.98
C ALA A 63 4.11 -0.16 0.42
N TYR A 64 3.90 1.05 0.94
CA TYR A 64 3.99 1.29 2.37
C TYR A 64 2.65 0.98 3.00
N ILE A 65 2.65 0.12 4.02
CA ILE A 65 1.44 -0.35 4.67
C ILE A 65 1.49 0.03 6.14
N SER A 66 0.38 0.56 6.63
CA SER A 66 0.08 0.82 8.04
C SER A 66 -1.30 0.28 8.39
N ARG A 67 -1.62 0.22 9.69
CA ARG A 67 -2.94 -0.24 10.17
C ARG A 67 -4.13 0.37 9.46
N PHE A 68 -4.02 1.63 9.05
CA PHE A 68 -5.14 2.37 8.44
C PHE A 68 -4.97 2.72 6.97
N ARG A 69 -3.76 2.59 6.41
CA ARG A 69 -3.47 3.09 5.06
C ARG A 69 -2.45 2.24 4.34
N ALA A 70 -2.72 1.97 3.08
CA ALA A 70 -1.73 1.53 2.11
C ALA A 70 -1.41 2.66 1.12
N THR A 71 -0.13 2.92 0.90
CA THR A 71 0.36 3.84 -0.13
C THR A 71 1.15 3.03 -1.13
N MET A 72 0.54 2.78 -2.29
CA MET A 72 1.13 2.10 -3.42
C MET A 72 1.84 3.11 -4.31
N PHE A 73 3.06 2.82 -4.73
CA PHE A 73 3.84 3.74 -5.53
C PHE A 73 4.91 3.01 -6.35
N GLN A 74 5.32 3.61 -7.45
CA GLN A 74 6.51 3.22 -8.19
C GLN A 74 7.64 4.19 -7.91
N ARG A 75 8.88 3.72 -7.86
CA ARG A 75 10.05 4.61 -7.75
C ARG A 75 10.38 5.22 -9.12
N GLU A 76 10.47 4.36 -10.11
CA GLU A 76 10.66 4.68 -11.53
C GLU A 76 9.40 4.22 -12.29
N PRO A 77 8.88 4.99 -13.25
CA PRO A 77 7.72 4.58 -14.05
C PRO A 77 8.03 3.31 -14.85
N ALA A 78 7.18 2.30 -14.73
CA ALA A 78 7.31 1.04 -15.48
C ALA A 78 5.92 0.38 -15.66
N PRO A 79 5.72 -0.42 -16.72
CA PRO A 79 4.50 -1.22 -16.87
C PRO A 79 4.36 -2.24 -15.73
N PHE A 80 3.14 -2.45 -15.26
CA PHE A 80 2.84 -3.40 -14.19
C PHE A 80 2.99 -4.83 -14.68
N THR A 81 3.65 -5.66 -13.89
CA THR A 81 3.69 -7.11 -14.10
C THR A 81 2.44 -7.78 -13.51
N GLY A 82 2.23 -9.07 -13.80
CA GLY A 82 1.17 -9.85 -13.15
C GLY A 82 1.27 -9.83 -11.62
N ARG A 83 2.49 -9.86 -11.08
CA ARG A 83 2.76 -9.79 -9.65
C ARG A 83 2.43 -8.42 -9.06
N ASP A 84 2.69 -7.35 -9.80
CA ASP A 84 2.29 -5.99 -9.39
C ASP A 84 0.76 -5.86 -9.31
N LEU A 85 0.05 -6.44 -10.29
CA LEU A 85 -1.42 -6.47 -10.31
C LEU A 85 -2.00 -7.28 -9.14
N GLU A 86 -1.39 -8.41 -8.79
CA GLU A 86 -1.78 -9.21 -7.61
C GLU A 86 -1.62 -8.41 -6.31
N LEU A 87 -0.46 -7.77 -6.09
CA LEU A 87 -0.23 -6.93 -4.92
C LEU A 87 -1.25 -5.80 -4.85
N ARG A 88 -1.49 -5.11 -5.97
CA ARG A 88 -2.48 -4.04 -6.07
C ARG A 88 -3.88 -4.53 -5.71
N ALA A 89 -4.33 -5.63 -6.32
CA ALA A 89 -5.65 -6.20 -6.06
C ALA A 89 -5.81 -6.53 -4.57
N ARG A 90 -4.81 -7.18 -3.97
CA ARG A 90 -4.85 -7.53 -2.56
C ARG A 90 -4.94 -6.31 -1.65
N LEU A 91 -4.15 -5.26 -1.93
CA LEU A 91 -4.22 -4.02 -1.16
C LEU A 91 -5.54 -3.27 -1.35
N MET A 92 -6.19 -3.38 -2.51
CA MET A 92 -7.51 -2.80 -2.72
C MET A 92 -8.63 -3.52 -1.96
N GLU A 93 -8.49 -4.82 -1.75
CA GLU A 93 -9.40 -5.61 -0.90
C GLU A 93 -9.23 -5.24 0.57
N VAL A 94 -7.98 -5.21 1.06
CA VAL A 94 -7.69 -4.90 2.47
C VAL A 94 -7.96 -3.42 2.79
N TYR A 95 -7.73 -2.52 1.83
CA TYR A 95 -7.95 -1.08 1.97
C TYR A 95 -8.99 -0.60 0.94
N PRO A 96 -10.30 -0.82 1.17
CA PRO A 96 -11.34 -0.57 0.18
C PRO A 96 -11.70 0.91 -0.03
N ARG A 97 -11.15 1.83 0.77
CA ARG A 97 -11.57 3.24 0.76
C ARG A 97 -10.54 4.10 0.04
N ASN A 98 -11.00 4.97 -0.83
CA ASN A 98 -10.18 5.91 -1.60
C ASN A 98 -10.11 7.31 -0.98
N ARG A 99 -10.43 7.46 0.30
CA ARG A 99 -10.46 8.77 0.97
C ARG A 99 -10.02 8.64 2.42
N PRO A 100 -9.41 9.67 3.00
CA PRO A 100 -8.85 9.61 4.35
C PRO A 100 -9.91 9.59 5.44
N SER A 101 -11.12 10.08 5.17
CA SER A 101 -12.20 10.15 6.16
C SER A 101 -13.58 9.91 5.54
N PRO A 102 -14.59 9.50 6.33
CA PRO A 102 -15.97 9.30 5.86
C PRO A 102 -16.65 10.52 5.23
N ALA A 103 -16.13 11.71 5.48
CA ALA A 103 -16.65 12.91 4.87
C ALA A 103 -16.34 12.98 3.35
N PRO A 104 -17.18 13.67 2.56
CA PRO A 104 -17.14 13.62 1.09
C PRO A 104 -16.10 14.56 0.48
N TRP A 105 -14.86 14.54 0.99
CA TRP A 105 -13.75 15.38 0.52
C TRP A 105 -12.44 14.58 0.44
N MET A 106 -11.46 15.11 -0.30
CA MET A 106 -10.13 14.53 -0.48
C MET A 106 -10.14 13.10 -1.07
N ILE A 107 -10.93 12.89 -2.11
CA ILE A 107 -10.96 11.62 -2.84
C ILE A 107 -9.63 11.43 -3.59
N SER A 108 -8.98 10.30 -3.35
CA SER A 108 -7.81 9.86 -4.11
C SER A 108 -8.28 9.15 -5.38
N HIS A 109 -7.78 9.63 -6.52
CA HIS A 109 -7.94 8.99 -7.81
C HIS A 109 -6.71 8.15 -8.12
N GLU A 110 -6.94 6.99 -8.72
CA GLU A 110 -5.85 6.12 -9.13
C GLU A 110 -5.11 6.73 -10.33
N THR A 111 -3.79 6.85 -10.21
CA THR A 111 -2.94 7.25 -11.34
C THR A 111 -3.02 6.19 -12.44
N PRO A 112 -3.18 6.59 -13.72
CA PRO A 112 -3.10 5.65 -14.83
C PRO A 112 -1.77 4.88 -14.84
N PHE A 113 -1.82 3.63 -15.26
CA PHE A 113 -0.63 2.77 -15.40
C PHE A 113 -0.79 1.86 -16.61
N ASP A 114 0.35 1.53 -17.22
CA ASP A 114 0.41 0.53 -18.28
C ASP A 114 0.61 -0.86 -17.68
N VAL A 115 0.16 -1.90 -18.39
CA VAL A 115 0.39 -3.30 -18.01
C VAL A 115 1.32 -3.90 -19.04
N ALA A 116 2.35 -4.63 -18.59
CA ALA A 116 3.20 -5.39 -19.49
C ALA A 116 2.32 -6.41 -20.23
N GLU A 117 2.29 -6.38 -21.56
CA GLU A 117 1.56 -7.38 -22.34
C GLU A 117 2.02 -8.77 -21.89
N LYS A 118 1.06 -9.64 -21.55
CA LYS A 118 1.36 -11.07 -21.42
C LYS A 118 1.82 -11.52 -22.80
N GLU A 119 3.11 -11.79 -22.97
CA GLU A 119 3.56 -12.60 -24.09
C GLU A 119 2.74 -13.89 -24.04
N GLY A 120 1.88 -14.06 -25.05
CA GLY A 120 0.97 -15.20 -25.12
C GLY A 120 1.74 -16.50 -25.15
N ALA A 121 1.29 -17.45 -24.32
CA ALA A 121 1.57 -18.87 -24.46
C ALA A 121 0.29 -19.63 -24.12
#